data_AF-A0A268RN34-F1
#
_entry.id   AF-A0A268RN34-F1
#
_cell.length_a   1.000
_cell.length_b   1.000
_cell.length_c   1.000
_cell.angle_alpha   90.00
_cell.angle_beta   90.00
_cell.angle_gamma   90.00
#
_symmetry.space_group_name_H-M   'P 1'
#
loop_
_entity.id
_entity.type
_entity.pdbx_description
1 polymer ?
#
loop_
_entity_poly.entity_id
_entity_poly.type
_entity_poly.pdbx_seq_one_letter_code
_entity_poly.pdbx_strand_id
1 'polypeptide(L)' 'MICETCRTDHGTKVNVIKRNTDKYSVSAMCSVLQISRSTYYYKAKERQSEDDVTGAVIEIFEQNRSAYGTRKIKV' A
#
# COMPACT_ATOMS: atom_id res chain seq x y z
N MET A 1 15.10 -27.57 8.08
CA MET A 1 15.31 -26.49 7.08
C MET A 1 14.09 -26.49 6.18
N ILE A 2 13.03 -25.76 6.54
CA ILE A 2 11.87 -25.54 5.67
C ILE A 2 12.01 -24.10 5.18
N CYS A 3 12.75 -23.94 4.09
CA CYS A 3 12.65 -22.74 3.27
C CYS A 3 11.45 -22.96 2.35
N GLU A 4 10.27 -22.67 2.87
CA GLU A 4 9.09 -22.48 2.03
C GLU A 4 8.55 -21.09 2.35
N THR A 5 9.00 -20.11 1.59
CA THR A 5 8.20 -18.94 1.29
C THR A 5 6.93 -19.43 0.61
N CYS A 6 5.98 -19.98 1.38
CA CYS A 6 4.64 -20.26 0.91
C CYS A 6 4.08 -18.92 0.44
N ARG A 7 4.15 -18.68 -0.87
CA ARG A 7 3.02 -18.61 -1.80
C ARG A 7 1.69 -18.21 -1.14
N THR A 8 1.72 -17.25 -0.24
CA THR A 8 0.55 -16.78 0.48
C THR A 8 0.66 -15.27 0.56
N ASP A 9 -0.35 -14.59 0.04
CA ASP A 9 -0.46 -13.15 0.08
C ASP A 9 -0.35 -12.67 1.53
N HIS A 10 0.30 -11.50 1.72
CA HIS A 10 0.39 -10.86 3.03
C HIS A 10 -1.00 -10.76 3.71
N GLY A 11 -2.08 -10.60 2.92
CA GLY A 11 -3.46 -10.60 3.39
C GLY A 11 -3.90 -11.89 4.09
N THR A 12 -3.59 -13.06 3.53
CA THR A 12 -3.97 -14.36 4.13
C THR A 12 -3.26 -14.58 5.44
N LYS A 13 -1.97 -14.22 5.51
CA LYS A 13 -1.20 -14.34 6.74
C LYS A 13 -1.72 -13.37 7.83
N VAL A 14 -2.10 -12.14 7.46
CA VAL A 14 -2.76 -11.19 8.38
C VAL A 14 -4.09 -11.74 8.89
N ASN A 15 -4.88 -12.44 8.05
CA ASN A 15 -6.13 -13.07 8.48
C ASN A 15 -5.91 -14.21 9.49
N VAL A 16 -4.83 -14.99 9.33
CA VAL A 16 -4.44 -16.00 10.33
C VAL A 16 -4.06 -15.35 11.65
N ILE A 17 -3.29 -14.25 11.63
CA ILE A 17 -2.95 -13.50 12.84
C ILE A 17 -4.21 -12.99 13.54
N LYS A 18 -5.14 -12.38 12.80
CA LYS A 18 -6.41 -11.85 13.34
C LYS A 18 -7.23 -12.91 14.09
N ARG A 19 -7.33 -14.12 13.55
CA ARG A 19 -8.08 -15.25 14.14
C ARG A 19 -7.46 -15.82 15.41
N ASN A 20 -6.17 -15.58 15.64
CA ASN A 20 -5.42 -16.16 16.75
C ASN A 20 -4.93 -15.09 17.75
N THR A 21 -5.50 -13.88 17.69
CA THR A 21 -5.16 -12.75 18.57
C THR A 21 -5.51 -12.98 20.04
N ASP A 22 -6.46 -13.88 20.29
CA ASP A 22 -6.93 -14.29 21.61
C ASP A 22 -5.92 -15.18 22.34
N LYS A 23 -5.15 -16.00 21.60
CA LYS A 23 -4.24 -17.01 22.16
C LYS A 23 -2.78 -16.61 22.10
N TYR A 24 -2.38 -15.82 21.10
CA TYR A 24 -0.98 -15.50 20.86
C TYR A 24 -0.75 -14.00 20.64
N SER A 25 0.44 -13.54 21.01
CA SER A 25 0.83 -12.16 20.74
C SER A 25 1.09 -11.94 19.26
N VAL A 26 0.61 -10.80 18.74
CA VAL A 26 0.80 -10.39 17.34
C VAL A 26 2.28 -10.36 16.98
N SER A 27 3.14 -9.85 17.88
CA SER A 27 4.59 -9.79 17.66
C SER A 27 5.21 -11.17 17.46
N ALA A 28 4.83 -12.16 18.27
CA ALA A 28 5.34 -13.52 18.12
C ALA A 28 4.89 -14.17 16.80
N MET A 29 3.61 -14.00 16.43
CA MET A 29 3.09 -14.53 15.17
C MET A 29 3.74 -13.86 13.95
N CYS A 30 3.97 -12.54 13.99
CA CYS A 30 4.68 -11.83 12.93
C CYS A 30 6.11 -12.36 12.74
N SER A 31 6.82 -12.68 13.83
CA SER A 31 8.15 -13.29 13.78
C SER A 31 8.14 -14.70 13.18
N VAL A 32 7.15 -15.53 13.54
CA VAL A 32 7.00 -16.91 13.03
C VAL A 32 6.64 -16.93 11.53
N LEU A 33 5.72 -16.08 11.11
CA LEU A 33 5.24 -16.02 9.72
C LEU A 33 6.14 -15.19 8.79
N GLN A 34 7.21 -14.60 9.34
CA GLN A 34 8.15 -13.71 8.67
C GLN A 34 7.46 -12.52 7.99
N ILE A 35 6.62 -11.81 8.75
CA ILE A 35 5.89 -10.62 8.30
C ILE A 35 6.31 -9.43 9.15
N SER A 36 6.41 -8.25 8.53
CA SER A 36 6.65 -7.03 9.28
C SER A 36 5.44 -6.66 10.13
N ARG A 37 5.67 -6.16 11.35
CA ARG A 37 4.57 -5.60 12.17
C ARG A 37 3.86 -4.45 11.47
N SER A 38 4.59 -3.71 10.61
CA SER A 38 4.01 -2.65 9.79
C SER A 38 2.91 -3.15 8.87
N THR A 39 3.02 -4.35 8.28
CA THR A 39 1.96 -4.88 7.40
C THR A 39 0.69 -5.24 8.17
N TYR A 40 0.80 -5.63 9.44
CA TYR A 40 -0.37 -5.93 10.29
C TYR A 40 -1.10 -4.66 10.74
N TYR A 41 -0.36 -3.64 11.19
CA TYR A 41 -0.93 -2.39 11.69
C TYR A 41 -1.32 -1.40 10.59
N TYR A 42 -0.84 -1.61 9.36
CA TYR A 42 -1.24 -0.79 8.23
C TYR A 42 -2.71 -1.06 7.89
N LYS A 43 -3.58 -0.16 8.34
CA LYS A 43 -4.92 -0.03 7.77
C LYS A 43 -4.77 0.84 6.53
N ALA A 44 -5.18 0.32 5.37
CA ALA A 44 -5.37 1.15 4.20
C ALA A 44 -6.35 2.25 4.60
N LYS A 45 -5.84 3.47 4.79
CA LYS A 45 -6.69 4.63 4.99
C LYS A 45 -7.45 4.79 3.69
N GLU A 46 -8.78 4.68 3.75
CA GLU A 46 -9.62 5.06 2.63
C GLU A 46 -9.23 6.50 2.28
N ARG A 47 -8.63 6.68 1.10
CA ARG A 47 -8.37 8.02 0.59
C ARG A 47 -9.75 8.62 0.35
N GLN A 48 -10.12 9.60 1.15
CA GLN A 48 -11.20 10.50 0.76
C GLN A 48 -10.82 11.01 -0.62
N SER A 49 -11.73 10.86 -1.57
CA SER A 49 -11.48 11.22 -2.95
C SER A 49 -11.04 12.70 -2.98
N GLU A 50 -9.82 12.94 -3.44
CA GLU A 50 -9.27 14.29 -3.62
C GLU A 50 -9.93 14.95 -4.86
N ASP A 51 -11.26 14.84 -4.98
CA ASP A 51 -12.00 15.16 -6.22
C ASP A 51 -11.87 16.64 -6.57
N ASP A 52 -11.86 17.51 -5.57
CA ASP A 52 -11.84 18.97 -5.75
C ASP A 52 -10.50 19.45 -6.34
N VAL A 53 -9.38 18.93 -5.84
CA VAL A 53 -8.04 19.32 -6.33
C VAL A 53 -7.69 18.59 -7.63
N THR A 54 -8.13 17.35 -7.77
CA THR A 54 -7.82 16.53 -8.95
C THR A 54 -8.41 17.15 -10.22
N GLY A 55 -9.63 17.67 -10.16
CA GLY A 55 -10.27 18.36 -11.29
C GLY A 55 -9.48 19.59 -11.75
N ALA A 56 -9.13 20.47 -10.82
CA ALA A 56 -8.34 21.67 -11.12
C ALA A 56 -6.94 21.35 -11.68
N VAL A 57 -6.30 20.30 -11.18
CA VAL A 57 -4.99 19.85 -11.67
C VAL A 57 -5.09 19.34 -13.12
N ILE A 58 -6.14 18.58 -13.45
CA ILE A 58 -6.39 18.09 -14.82
C ILE A 58 -6.66 19.28 -15.76
N GLU A 59 -7.50 20.22 -15.35
CA GLU A 59 -7.82 21.41 -16.16
C GLU A 59 -6.56 22.23 -16.48
N ILE A 60 -5.73 22.52 -15.47
CA ILE A 60 -4.46 23.25 -15.65
C ILE A 60 -3.51 22.47 -16.57
N PHE A 61 -3.45 21.15 -16.44
CA PHE A 61 -2.60 20.30 -17.27
C PHE A 61 -3.01 20.31 -18.75
N GLU A 62 -4.31 20.25 -19.02
CA GLU A 62 -4.86 20.36 -20.37
C GLU A 62 -4.66 21.76 -20.97
N GLN A 63 -4.87 22.83 -20.17
CA GLN A 63 -4.58 24.20 -20.57
C GLN A 63 -3.09 24.40 -20.93
N ASN A 64 -2.19 23.72 -20.21
CA ASN A 64 -0.75 23.69 -20.48
C ASN A 64 -0.38 22.84 -21.72
N ARG A 65 -1.36 22.25 -22.41
CA ARG A 65 -1.17 21.33 -23.56
C ARG A 65 -0.29 20.14 -23.24
N SER A 66 -0.36 19.65 -22.00
CA SER A 66 0.47 18.54 -21.54
C SER A 66 1.98 18.80 -21.69
N ALA A 67 2.42 20.07 -21.72
CA ALA A 67 3.84 20.40 -21.89
C ALA A 67 4.65 20.08 -20.62
N TYR A 68 4.01 20.06 -19.45
CA TYR A 68 4.62 19.59 -18.21
C TYR A 68 5.06 18.13 -18.33
N GLY A 69 6.34 17.86 -18.05
CA GLY A 69 6.95 16.53 -18.20
C GLY A 69 7.57 16.24 -19.57
N THR A 70 7.40 17.13 -20.56
CA THR A 70 8.02 16.99 -21.88
C THR A 70 9.41 17.64 -21.93
N ARG A 71 10.25 17.21 -22.88
CA ARG A 71 11.59 17.77 -23.06
C ARG A 71 11.49 19.21 -23.60
N LYS A 72 12.04 20.17 -22.87
CA LYS A 72 12.12 21.58 -23.31
C LYS A 72 12.96 21.68 -24.58
N ILE A 73 12.34 22.07 -25.69
CA ILE A 73 13.03 22.41 -26.93
C ILE A 73 13.57 23.84 -26.79
N LYS A 74 14.88 24.00 -26.94
CA LYS A 74 15.54 25.31 -26.98
C LYS A 74 15.70 25.67 -28.46
N VAL A 75 14.93 26.65 -28.92
CA VAL A 75 15.11 27.29 -30.23
C VAL A 75 16.03 28.48 -30.04
#